data_AF-A0A8J7WZE4-F1
#
_entry.id   AF-A0A8J7WZE4-F1
#
_cell.length_a   1.000
_cell.length_b   1.000
_cell.length_c   1.000
_cell.angle_alpha   90.00
_cell.angle_beta   90.00
_cell.angle_gamma   90.00
#
_symmetry.space_group_name_H-M   'P 1'
#
loop_
_entity.id
_entity.type
_entity.pdbx_description
1 polymer ?
#
loop_
_entity_poly.entity_id
_entity_poly.type
_entity_poly.pdbx_seq_one_letter_code
_entity_poly.pdbx_strand_id
1 'polypeptide(L)'
;MDPRRKQTLQSGFPGTGPVIYWMSRDQRIQDNWALLYAQHRALEADRGLVILFCLQAEFLQATWRQYSFMLQGLRTAAQESRKLGIPFILRYGDPPGLVAEFARTWDAESVVCDFDPLRIKSRWRREVGEHITCPLFMVDAHNVVPCWQTSDKQEYAARTIRPKIQKKLFDFFTPFPRVHDHPHAVPDLLHQEPDWEGAEKSLQVDQGVRPVDWLRPGPKAADRVLAGFLERKLSIYDQKSNDPNADALSNLSPYLHFGQMAPQRAALEVQARTGDSFQAKEAFLEQVIIRRELADNFCWHNPRYDSFDGLSEWAQNTLNTHRSDPRPALYSLHELENSVTHDQLWNAAQNQMSSEGKMHGYMRMYWAKKILEWTESPEQAISFAVYLNDRYELDGRDANGYVG
;
A
#
# COMPACT_ATOMS: atom_id res chain seq x y z
N MET A 1 4.16 20.83 7.95
CA MET A 1 3.43 19.93 7.03
C MET A 1 2.32 20.73 6.36
N ASP A 2 2.03 20.51 5.07
CA ASP A 2 0.85 21.11 4.44
C ASP A 2 -0.44 20.58 5.10
N PRO A 3 -1.31 21.46 5.67
CA PRO A 3 -2.49 21.02 6.40
C PRO A 3 -3.52 20.28 5.51
N ARG A 4 -3.47 20.45 4.18
CA ARG A 4 -4.36 19.79 3.23
C ARG A 4 -4.11 18.28 3.12
N ARG A 5 -2.97 17.78 3.64
CA ARG A 5 -2.65 16.34 3.76
C ARG A 5 -3.44 15.64 4.87
N LYS A 6 -4.16 16.37 5.72
CA LYS A 6 -4.85 15.83 6.89
C LYS A 6 -6.36 16.04 6.82
N GLN A 7 -7.13 15.03 7.19
CA GLN A 7 -8.56 15.10 7.48
C GLN A 7 -8.82 14.84 8.97
N THR A 8 -9.79 15.55 9.55
CA THR A 8 -10.35 15.17 10.85
C THR A 8 -11.46 14.17 10.58
N LEU A 9 -11.31 12.93 11.05
CA LEU A 9 -12.37 11.92 10.92
C LEU A 9 -13.36 12.00 12.06
N GLN A 10 -12.86 12.27 13.28
CA GLN A 10 -13.67 12.45 14.47
C GLN A 10 -13.09 13.61 15.29
N SER A 11 -13.93 14.59 15.59
CA SER A 11 -13.60 15.61 16.59
C SER A 11 -13.73 15.00 17.98
N GLY A 12 -12.98 15.51 18.95
CA GLY A 12 -13.00 14.97 20.30
C GLY A 12 -12.33 15.89 21.29
N PHE A 13 -12.23 15.42 22.53
CA PHE A 13 -11.54 16.12 23.61
C PHE A 13 -10.15 15.52 23.78
N PRO A 14 -9.08 16.28 23.53
CA PRO A 14 -7.73 15.78 23.74
C PRO A 14 -7.52 15.37 25.19
N GLY A 15 -7.02 14.14 25.41
CA GLY A 15 -6.60 13.67 26.71
C GLY A 15 -5.23 14.24 27.12
N THR A 16 -4.73 13.77 28.27
CA THR A 16 -3.44 14.19 28.85
C THR A 16 -2.28 13.26 28.52
N GLY A 17 -2.55 12.17 27.83
CA GLY A 17 -1.58 11.17 27.40
C GLY A 17 -0.81 11.51 26.14
N PRO A 18 -0.20 10.49 25.50
CA PRO A 18 0.56 10.67 24.27
C PRO A 18 -0.35 10.87 23.05
N VAL A 19 0.24 11.36 21.97
CA VAL A 19 -0.30 11.17 20.61
C VAL A 19 0.00 9.75 20.17
N ILE A 20 -1.00 9.07 19.62
CA ILE A 20 -0.84 7.72 19.05
C ILE A 20 -0.81 7.84 17.53
N TYR A 21 0.29 7.47 16.89
CA TYR A 21 0.28 7.14 15.47
C TYR A 21 -0.11 5.67 15.30
N TRP A 22 -1.36 5.44 14.92
CA TRP A 22 -1.83 4.15 14.44
C TRP A 22 -1.31 3.92 13.02
N MET A 23 -0.17 3.23 12.93
CA MET A 23 0.48 2.85 11.69
C MET A 23 -0.23 1.64 11.08
N SER A 24 -0.49 1.70 9.77
CA SER A 24 -1.06 0.59 9.00
C SER A 24 -0.39 0.46 7.63
N ARG A 25 -0.65 1.39 6.70
CA ARG A 25 -0.18 1.32 5.31
C ARG A 25 1.26 1.79 5.15
N ASP A 26 1.67 2.82 5.89
CA ASP A 26 2.95 3.49 5.69
C ASP A 26 4.02 3.04 6.71
N GLN A 27 4.56 1.83 6.53
CA GLN A 27 5.41 1.14 7.50
C GLN A 27 6.89 1.59 7.44
N ARG A 28 7.12 2.89 7.65
CA ARG A 28 8.44 3.53 7.67
C ARG A 28 8.46 4.71 8.62
N ILE A 29 9.65 5.05 9.11
CA ILE A 29 9.87 6.18 10.02
C ILE A 29 10.15 7.46 9.24
N GLN A 30 11.15 7.46 8.36
CA GLN A 30 11.42 8.61 7.50
C GLN A 30 10.44 8.69 6.33
N ASP A 31 10.30 9.90 5.77
CA ASP A 31 9.43 10.19 4.62
C ASP A 31 7.96 9.77 4.85
N ASN A 32 7.48 9.89 6.09
CA ASN A 32 6.11 9.52 6.49
C ASN A 32 5.35 10.76 6.98
N TRP A 33 4.44 11.28 6.15
CA TRP A 33 3.66 12.47 6.52
C TRP A 33 2.74 12.24 7.73
N ALA A 34 2.24 11.02 7.95
CA ALA A 34 1.39 10.69 9.10
C ALA A 34 2.19 10.73 10.41
N LEU A 35 3.40 10.13 10.43
CA LEU A 35 4.29 10.20 11.59
C LEU A 35 4.78 11.64 11.83
N LEU A 36 5.15 12.37 10.78
CA LEU A 36 5.55 13.78 10.90
C LEU A 36 4.42 14.65 11.50
N TYR A 37 3.17 14.41 11.08
CA TYR A 37 2.01 15.08 11.67
C TYR A 37 1.83 14.71 13.14
N ALA A 38 1.91 13.42 13.47
CA ALA A 38 1.78 12.93 14.83
C ALA A 38 2.85 13.52 15.76
N GLN A 39 4.12 13.59 15.32
CA GLN A 39 5.20 14.21 16.06
C GLN A 39 4.99 15.71 16.23
N HIS A 40 4.61 16.42 15.16
CA HIS A 40 4.32 17.84 15.25
C HIS A 40 3.23 18.14 16.28
N ARG A 41 2.13 17.37 16.25
CA ARG A 41 1.03 17.51 17.21
C ARG A 41 1.45 17.19 18.64
N ALA A 42 2.25 16.14 18.83
CA ALA A 42 2.76 15.76 20.15
C ALA A 42 3.64 16.87 20.75
N LEU A 43 4.51 17.47 19.93
CA LEU A 43 5.35 18.60 20.32
C LEU A 43 4.52 19.85 20.65
N GLU A 44 3.50 20.18 19.85
CA GLU A 44 2.61 21.33 20.14
C GLU A 44 1.83 21.17 21.45
N ALA A 45 1.56 19.92 21.86
CA ALA A 45 0.82 19.61 23.07
C ALA A 45 1.70 19.32 24.30
N ASP A 46 3.04 19.40 24.16
CA ASP A 46 4.02 18.95 25.17
C ASP A 46 3.77 17.49 25.65
N ARG A 47 3.37 16.61 24.72
CA ARG A 47 3.04 15.20 24.99
C ARG A 47 4.02 14.23 24.35
N GLY A 48 4.06 13.02 24.89
CA GLY A 48 4.77 11.90 24.27
C GLY A 48 4.13 11.45 22.95
N LEU A 49 4.86 10.66 22.18
CA LEU A 49 4.41 10.10 20.90
C LEU A 49 4.65 8.59 20.92
N VAL A 50 3.66 7.80 20.50
CA VAL A 50 3.75 6.35 20.40
C VAL A 50 3.30 5.89 19.02
N ILE A 51 4.03 4.92 18.45
CA ILE A 51 3.56 4.19 17.27
C ILE A 51 2.85 2.93 17.74
N LEU A 52 1.60 2.75 17.33
CA LEU A 52 0.81 1.54 17.55
C LEU A 52 0.57 0.83 16.21
N PHE A 53 0.93 -0.44 16.15
CA PHE A 53 0.60 -1.33 15.03
C PHE A 53 -0.26 -2.49 15.53
N CYS A 54 -1.38 -2.74 14.85
CA CYS A 54 -2.29 -3.84 15.15
C CYS A 54 -2.17 -4.92 14.06
N LEU A 55 -1.63 -6.08 14.44
CA LEU A 55 -1.44 -7.23 13.57
C LEU A 55 -2.69 -8.12 13.59
N GLN A 56 -3.36 -8.25 12.45
CA GLN A 56 -4.42 -9.23 12.26
C GLN A 56 -3.84 -10.62 11.94
N ALA A 57 -4.50 -11.65 12.46
CA ALA A 57 -4.13 -13.05 12.21
C ALA A 57 -4.20 -13.42 10.70
N GLU A 58 -5.11 -12.79 9.97
CA GLU A 58 -5.31 -12.94 8.53
C GLU A 58 -5.69 -11.58 7.91
N PHE A 59 -5.33 -11.35 6.64
CA PHE A 59 -5.67 -10.12 5.93
C PHE A 59 -5.80 -10.36 4.42
N LEU A 60 -7.03 -10.33 3.89
CA LEU A 60 -7.31 -10.37 2.44
C LEU A 60 -6.52 -11.46 1.67
N GLN A 61 -6.61 -12.73 2.09
CA GLN A 61 -5.90 -13.86 1.45
C GLN A 61 -4.36 -13.80 1.50
N ALA A 62 -3.76 -12.86 2.24
CA ALA A 62 -2.33 -12.82 2.45
C ALA A 62 -1.83 -14.13 3.07
N THR A 63 -0.66 -14.56 2.59
CA THR A 63 0.00 -15.79 3.00
C THR A 63 1.24 -15.47 3.84
N TRP A 64 1.95 -16.51 4.27
CA TRP A 64 3.20 -16.34 5.01
C TRP A 64 4.23 -15.50 4.25
N ARG A 65 4.27 -15.58 2.91
CA ARG A 65 5.14 -14.72 2.08
C ARG A 65 4.99 -13.23 2.41
N GLN A 66 3.77 -12.72 2.40
CA GLN A 66 3.48 -11.31 2.65
C GLN A 66 3.74 -10.93 4.10
N TYR A 67 3.27 -11.76 5.04
CA TYR A 67 3.46 -11.50 6.47
C TYR A 67 4.93 -11.50 6.88
N SER A 68 5.73 -12.45 6.39
CA SER A 68 7.18 -12.47 6.62
C SER A 68 7.86 -11.20 6.11
N PHE A 69 7.51 -10.75 4.90
CA PHE A 69 8.06 -9.51 4.33
C PHE A 69 7.68 -8.27 5.17
N MET A 70 6.41 -8.18 5.58
CA MET A 70 5.88 -7.11 6.43
C MET A 70 6.56 -7.09 7.81
N LEU A 71 6.54 -8.21 8.54
CA LEU A 71 7.05 -8.31 9.92
C LEU A 71 8.54 -7.99 10.00
N GLN A 72 9.34 -8.45 9.03
CA GLN A 72 10.76 -8.11 8.98
C GLN A 72 10.98 -6.61 8.71
N GLY A 73 10.15 -5.96 7.89
CA GLY A 73 10.19 -4.51 7.71
C GLY A 73 9.79 -3.74 8.99
N LEU A 74 8.72 -4.18 9.66
CA LEU A 74 8.27 -3.61 10.93
C LEU A 74 9.34 -3.73 12.03
N ARG A 75 10.10 -4.83 12.08
CA ARG A 75 11.25 -4.98 12.99
C ARG A 75 12.24 -3.84 12.84
N THR A 76 12.57 -3.47 11.60
CA THR A 76 13.50 -2.35 11.35
C THR A 76 12.90 -1.00 11.68
N ALA A 77 11.61 -0.80 11.42
CA ALA A 77 10.90 0.45 11.73
C ALA A 77 10.82 0.67 13.25
N ALA A 78 10.52 -0.39 14.01
CA ALA A 78 10.51 -0.37 15.47
C ALA A 78 11.89 -0.05 16.06
N GLN A 79 12.95 -0.67 15.53
CA GLN A 79 14.32 -0.35 15.94
C GLN A 79 14.70 1.11 15.67
N GLU A 80 14.26 1.66 14.54
CA GLU A 80 14.52 3.05 14.18
C GLU A 80 13.74 4.04 15.05
N SER A 81 12.43 3.83 15.25
CA SER A 81 11.61 4.74 16.05
C SER A 81 12.08 4.80 17.51
N ARG A 82 12.47 3.64 18.08
CA ARG A 82 12.92 3.55 19.48
C ARG A 82 14.24 4.31 19.69
N LYS A 83 15.12 4.38 18.69
CA LYS A 83 16.33 5.21 18.74
C LYS A 83 16.02 6.70 18.78
N LEU A 84 14.88 7.10 18.21
CA LEU A 84 14.35 8.46 18.26
C LEU A 84 13.51 8.73 19.52
N GLY A 85 13.53 7.84 20.52
CA GLY A 85 12.71 7.97 21.73
C GLY A 85 11.21 7.76 21.51
N ILE A 86 10.80 7.22 20.35
CA ILE A 86 9.39 6.95 20.00
C ILE A 86 9.12 5.45 20.20
N PRO A 87 8.33 5.05 21.23
CA PRO A 87 7.96 3.66 21.45
C PRO A 87 7.20 3.09 20.25
N PHE A 88 7.47 1.83 19.94
CA PHE A 88 6.76 1.06 18.93
C PHE A 88 6.05 -0.10 19.62
N ILE A 89 4.73 -0.08 19.59
CA ILE A 89 3.87 -1.04 20.27
C ILE A 89 3.17 -1.91 19.24
N LEU A 90 3.32 -3.23 19.40
CA LEU A 90 2.66 -4.24 18.60
C LEU A 90 1.53 -4.89 19.42
N ARG A 91 0.35 -5.00 18.82
CA ARG A 91 -0.82 -5.70 19.39
C ARG A 91 -1.39 -6.68 18.37
N TYR A 92 -2.00 -7.76 18.86
CA TYR A 92 -2.55 -8.84 18.03
C TYR A 92 -4.07 -8.85 18.15
N GLY A 93 -4.77 -8.88 17.02
CA GLY A 93 -6.23 -8.97 16.97
C GLY A 93 -6.90 -7.85 16.20
N ASP A 94 -8.13 -7.54 16.59
CA ASP A 94 -9.00 -6.61 15.87
C ASP A 94 -8.56 -5.14 16.06
N PRO A 95 -8.16 -4.42 15.00
CA PRO A 95 -7.62 -3.06 15.13
C PRO A 95 -8.57 -2.06 15.78
N PRO A 96 -9.89 -2.00 15.43
CA PRO A 96 -10.82 -1.10 16.11
C PRO A 96 -10.84 -1.22 17.63
N GLY A 97 -11.01 -2.44 18.14
CA GLY A 97 -11.02 -2.70 19.58
C GLY A 97 -9.69 -2.32 20.24
N LEU A 98 -8.57 -2.77 19.66
CA LEU A 98 -7.23 -2.56 20.20
C LEU A 98 -6.82 -1.08 20.22
N VAL A 99 -7.09 -0.34 19.15
CA VAL A 99 -6.76 1.09 19.07
C VAL A 99 -7.60 1.87 20.08
N ALA A 100 -8.90 1.57 20.18
CA ALA A 100 -9.79 2.25 21.12
C ALA A 100 -9.43 1.94 22.58
N GLU A 101 -9.11 0.68 22.89
CA GLU A 101 -8.62 0.28 24.21
C GLU A 101 -7.31 0.99 24.56
N PHE A 102 -6.35 1.02 23.63
CA PHE A 102 -5.06 1.68 23.85
C PHE A 102 -5.22 3.18 24.05
N ALA A 103 -6.04 3.84 23.24
CA ALA A 103 -6.34 5.26 23.36
C ALA A 103 -6.98 5.61 24.72
N ARG A 104 -7.93 4.79 25.20
CA ARG A 104 -8.55 4.99 26.53
C ARG A 104 -7.57 4.74 27.67
N THR A 105 -6.80 3.65 27.58
CA THR A 105 -5.84 3.24 28.63
C THR A 105 -4.79 4.32 28.88
N TRP A 106 -4.34 4.97 27.81
CA TRP A 106 -3.33 6.02 27.88
C TRP A 106 -3.89 7.43 27.92
N ASP A 107 -5.22 7.61 28.01
CA ASP A 107 -5.88 8.91 27.93
C ASP A 107 -5.33 9.76 26.77
N ALA A 108 -5.31 9.17 25.57
CA ALA A 108 -4.56 9.71 24.44
C ALA A 108 -4.94 11.17 24.10
N GLU A 109 -3.93 11.98 23.77
CA GLU A 109 -4.17 13.34 23.27
C GLU A 109 -4.93 13.27 21.95
N SER A 110 -4.50 12.38 21.06
CA SER A 110 -5.19 12.09 19.80
C SER A 110 -4.70 10.79 19.19
N VAL A 111 -5.48 10.30 18.24
CA VAL A 111 -5.07 9.22 17.34
C VAL A 111 -4.87 9.81 15.93
N VAL A 112 -3.72 9.52 15.34
CA VAL A 112 -3.39 9.81 13.94
C VAL A 112 -3.27 8.48 13.21
N CYS A 113 -3.89 8.34 12.04
CA CYS A 113 -3.76 7.16 11.18
C CYS A 113 -3.35 7.55 9.76
N ASP A 114 -2.75 6.60 9.03
CA ASP A 114 -2.45 6.76 7.62
C ASP A 114 -3.66 6.46 6.71
N PHE A 115 -3.60 6.98 5.49
CA PHE A 115 -4.62 6.85 4.47
C PHE A 115 -4.51 5.53 3.70
N ASP A 116 -5.64 4.86 3.56
CA ASP A 116 -5.81 3.69 2.70
C ASP A 116 -7.26 3.66 2.19
N PRO A 117 -7.50 3.65 0.86
CA PRO A 117 -8.85 3.70 0.30
C PRO A 117 -9.62 2.38 0.44
N LEU A 118 -8.95 1.28 0.80
CA LEU A 118 -9.60 -0.03 0.85
C LEU A 118 -10.75 -0.06 1.86
N ARG A 119 -11.81 -0.77 1.49
CA ARG A 119 -13.10 -0.84 2.22
C ARG A 119 -12.91 -1.28 3.67
N ILE A 120 -12.01 -2.24 3.91
CA ILE A 120 -11.71 -2.74 5.26
C ILE A 120 -11.08 -1.67 6.17
N LYS A 121 -10.16 -0.85 5.64
CA LYS A 121 -9.49 0.21 6.41
C LYS A 121 -10.44 1.37 6.69
N SER A 122 -11.27 1.73 5.71
CA SER A 122 -12.34 2.72 5.90
C SER A 122 -13.34 2.29 6.98
N ARG A 123 -13.71 1.01 7.02
CA ARG A 123 -14.55 0.44 8.09
C ARG A 123 -13.85 0.56 9.46
N TRP A 124 -12.60 0.13 9.59
CA TRP A 124 -11.90 0.20 10.87
C TRP A 124 -11.76 1.63 11.40
N ARG A 125 -11.41 2.60 10.56
CA ARG A 125 -11.28 4.00 11.00
C ARG A 125 -12.61 4.56 11.53
N ARG A 126 -13.73 4.23 10.89
CA ARG A 126 -15.07 4.61 11.37
C ARG A 126 -15.35 3.98 12.74
N GLU A 127 -15.14 2.66 12.86
CA GLU A 127 -15.36 1.95 14.13
C GLU A 127 -14.45 2.48 15.25
N VAL A 128 -13.17 2.79 15.00
CA VAL A 128 -12.31 3.45 15.98
C VAL A 128 -12.90 4.79 16.43
N GLY A 129 -13.33 5.63 15.48
CA GLY A 129 -13.92 6.94 15.76
C GLY A 129 -15.18 6.87 16.64
N GLU A 130 -15.96 5.79 16.54
CA GLU A 130 -17.14 5.55 17.37
C GLU A 130 -16.80 5.14 18.82
N HIS A 131 -15.58 4.63 19.08
CA HIS A 131 -15.17 4.05 20.37
C HIS A 131 -14.12 4.86 21.15
N ILE A 132 -13.68 6.01 20.61
CA ILE A 132 -12.74 6.92 21.26
C ILE A 132 -13.35 8.29 21.53
N THR A 133 -12.84 8.99 22.53
CA THR A 133 -13.25 10.36 22.88
C THR A 133 -12.26 11.42 22.44
N CYS A 134 -10.98 11.05 22.23
CA CYS A 134 -9.96 11.94 21.70
C CYS A 134 -10.14 12.15 20.19
N PRO A 135 -9.58 13.23 19.61
CA PRO A 135 -9.62 13.44 18.16
C PRO A 135 -8.99 12.29 17.35
N LEU A 136 -9.60 11.96 16.22
CA LEU A 136 -9.05 11.05 15.21
C LEU A 136 -8.72 11.82 13.93
N PHE A 137 -7.46 11.76 13.51
CA PHE A 137 -6.98 12.35 12.26
C PHE A 137 -6.52 11.27 11.29
N MET A 138 -6.75 11.51 10.00
CA MET A 138 -6.21 10.71 8.91
C MET A 138 -5.28 11.57 8.07
N VAL A 139 -4.10 11.05 7.74
CA VAL A 139 -3.10 11.75 6.92
C VAL A 139 -2.77 10.92 5.70
N ASP A 140 -2.79 11.54 4.52
CA ASP A 140 -2.29 10.90 3.31
C ASP A 140 -0.76 10.96 3.27
N ALA A 141 -0.16 9.85 3.69
CA ALA A 141 1.28 9.62 3.69
C ALA A 141 1.74 8.73 2.52
N HIS A 142 0.81 8.28 1.68
CA HIS A 142 1.09 7.35 0.60
C HIS A 142 1.14 8.03 -0.77
N ASN A 143 0.34 9.07 -0.96
CA ASN A 143 0.25 9.81 -2.22
C ASN A 143 1.07 11.11 -2.18
N VAL A 144 1.62 11.50 -3.34
CA VAL A 144 2.28 12.79 -3.48
C VAL A 144 1.23 13.87 -3.25
N VAL A 145 0.13 13.83 -3.99
CA VAL A 145 -1.03 14.70 -3.78
C VAL A 145 -2.09 13.91 -3.00
N PRO A 146 -2.59 14.40 -1.85
CA PRO A 146 -3.59 13.68 -1.07
C PRO A 146 -4.80 13.28 -1.92
N CYS A 147 -5.30 12.06 -1.76
CA CYS A 147 -6.34 11.50 -2.65
C CYS A 147 -7.57 12.41 -2.78
N TRP A 148 -8.06 12.95 -1.65
CA TRP A 148 -9.19 13.89 -1.60
C TRP A 148 -8.85 15.31 -2.08
N GLN A 149 -7.57 15.65 -2.24
CA GLN A 149 -7.13 16.90 -2.86
C GLN A 149 -6.97 16.74 -4.37
N THR A 150 -6.73 15.54 -4.87
CA THR A 150 -6.50 15.29 -6.30
C THR A 150 -7.77 15.47 -7.12
N SER A 151 -8.90 14.91 -6.68
CA SER A 151 -10.18 15.00 -7.40
C SER A 151 -11.36 14.73 -6.47
N ASP A 152 -12.42 15.54 -6.58
CA ASP A 152 -13.68 15.39 -5.84
C ASP A 152 -14.57 14.25 -6.37
N LYS A 153 -14.10 13.54 -7.41
CA LYS A 153 -14.79 12.40 -8.01
C LYS A 153 -13.82 11.35 -8.54
N GLN A 154 -14.37 10.17 -8.83
CA GLN A 154 -13.68 9.13 -9.60
C GLN A 154 -13.28 9.65 -10.98
N GLU A 155 -12.00 9.48 -11.32
CA GLU A 155 -11.46 9.71 -12.64
C GLU A 155 -11.38 8.39 -13.41
N TYR A 156 -11.78 8.41 -14.68
CA TYR A 156 -11.93 7.18 -15.47
C TYR A 156 -10.66 6.80 -16.25
N ALA A 157 -9.67 7.68 -16.34
CA ALA A 157 -8.44 7.44 -17.08
C ALA A 157 -7.26 8.30 -16.60
N ALA A 158 -6.04 7.83 -16.84
CA ALA A 158 -4.82 8.60 -16.58
C ALA A 158 -4.84 9.99 -17.25
N ARG A 159 -5.42 10.08 -18.46
CA ARG A 159 -5.61 11.35 -19.19
C ARG A 159 -6.35 12.42 -18.37
N THR A 160 -7.30 12.04 -17.54
CA THR A 160 -8.18 13.00 -16.86
C THR A 160 -7.68 13.36 -15.45
N ILE A 161 -7.06 12.42 -14.75
CA ILE A 161 -6.44 12.70 -13.45
C ILE A 161 -5.09 13.42 -13.58
N ARG A 162 -4.30 13.14 -14.63
CA ARG A 162 -2.97 13.72 -14.83
C ARG A 162 -2.93 15.25 -14.73
N PRO A 163 -3.76 16.02 -15.47
CA PRO A 163 -3.73 17.48 -15.36
C PRO A 163 -4.14 17.97 -13.96
N LYS A 164 -4.93 17.21 -13.19
CA LYS A 164 -5.30 17.58 -11.82
C LYS A 164 -4.13 17.39 -10.84
N ILE A 165 -3.45 16.25 -10.93
CA ILE A 165 -2.23 15.98 -10.15
C ILE A 165 -1.15 17.01 -10.50
N GLN A 166 -0.85 17.18 -11.79
CA GLN A 166 0.21 18.09 -12.25
C GLN A 166 0.03 19.53 -11.75
N LYS A 167 -1.21 20.05 -11.75
CA LYS A 167 -1.52 21.38 -11.19
C LYS A 167 -1.20 21.50 -9.71
N LYS A 168 -1.25 20.39 -8.96
CA LYS A 168 -1.00 20.35 -7.50
C LYS A 168 0.42 19.90 -7.15
N LEU A 169 1.21 19.39 -8.08
CA LEU A 169 2.59 18.98 -7.80
C LEU A 169 3.45 20.13 -7.29
N PHE A 170 3.25 21.37 -7.75
CA PHE A 170 3.98 22.53 -7.25
C PHE A 170 3.89 22.69 -5.72
N ASP A 171 2.72 22.40 -5.16
CA ASP A 171 2.46 22.53 -3.72
C ASP A 171 2.93 21.30 -2.93
N PHE A 172 2.69 20.10 -3.48
CA PHE A 172 2.78 18.86 -2.72
C PHE A 172 4.06 18.07 -2.97
N PHE A 173 4.71 18.25 -4.12
CA PHE A 173 5.92 17.53 -4.51
C PHE A 173 7.17 18.22 -3.93
N THR A 174 7.27 18.18 -2.61
CA THR A 174 8.30 18.84 -1.81
C THR A 174 9.20 17.82 -1.12
N PRO A 175 10.44 18.19 -0.74
CA PRO A 175 11.25 17.37 0.13
C PRO A 175 10.57 17.12 1.48
N PHE A 176 10.84 15.96 2.08
CA PHE A 176 10.38 15.65 3.43
C PHE A 176 11.29 16.30 4.48
N PRO A 177 10.73 16.89 5.55
CA PRO A 177 11.48 17.10 6.77
C PRO A 177 11.80 15.75 7.42
N ARG A 178 12.83 15.72 8.26
CA ARG A 178 13.20 14.49 9.00
C ARG A 178 12.30 14.31 10.21
N VAL A 179 12.06 13.05 10.58
CA VAL A 179 11.57 12.73 11.92
C VAL A 179 12.75 12.86 12.88
N HIS A 180 12.55 13.61 13.97
CA HIS A 180 13.59 13.91 14.95
C HIS A 180 13.40 13.08 16.22
N ASP A 181 14.38 13.13 17.13
CA ASP A 181 14.22 12.60 18.48
C ASP A 181 13.03 13.25 19.17
N HIS A 182 12.18 12.45 19.82
CA HIS A 182 11.02 12.95 20.54
C HIS A 182 11.39 13.25 22.00
N PRO A 183 11.27 14.50 22.48
CA PRO A 183 11.81 14.91 23.78
C PRO A 183 10.93 14.50 24.97
N HIS A 184 9.65 14.20 24.73
CA HIS A 184 8.70 13.84 25.80
C HIS A 184 8.59 12.33 25.91
N ALA A 185 9.09 11.77 27.02
CA ALA A 185 9.00 10.35 27.28
C ALA A 185 7.55 9.89 27.44
N VAL A 186 7.28 8.64 27.06
CA VAL A 186 6.07 7.92 27.45
C VAL A 186 6.52 6.82 28.42
N PRO A 187 6.39 7.04 29.75
CA PRO A 187 6.88 6.10 30.74
C PRO A 187 6.41 4.67 30.48
N ASP A 188 7.27 3.70 30.79
CA ASP A 188 7.06 2.26 30.65
C ASP A 188 6.92 1.70 29.21
N LEU A 189 6.56 2.51 28.22
CA LEU A 189 6.39 2.04 26.84
C LEU A 189 7.71 1.92 26.06
N LEU A 190 8.68 2.82 26.31
CA LEU A 190 9.93 2.77 25.57
C LEU A 190 10.73 1.49 25.84
N HIS A 191 10.51 0.81 26.97
CA HIS A 191 11.18 -0.46 27.28
C HIS A 191 10.39 -1.69 26.82
N GLN A 192 9.12 -1.54 26.42
CA GLN A 192 8.32 -2.64 25.88
C GLN A 192 8.71 -2.92 24.44
N GLU A 193 9.56 -3.92 24.23
CA GLU A 193 9.87 -4.41 22.89
C GLU A 193 8.70 -5.24 22.34
N PRO A 194 8.39 -5.13 21.03
CA PRO A 194 7.43 -6.02 20.40
C PRO A 194 7.84 -7.50 20.50
N ASP A 195 6.90 -8.36 20.88
CA ASP A 195 7.10 -9.82 20.89
C ASP A 195 6.97 -10.39 19.48
N TRP A 196 8.05 -10.30 18.70
CA TRP A 196 8.01 -10.74 17.30
C TRP A 196 7.78 -12.25 17.11
N GLU A 197 8.15 -13.08 18.08
CA GLU A 197 7.91 -14.52 18.01
C GLU A 197 6.43 -14.83 18.27
N GLY A 198 5.83 -14.18 19.26
CA GLY A 198 4.38 -14.21 19.48
C GLY A 198 3.61 -13.70 18.27
N ALA A 199 4.11 -12.65 17.61
CA ALA A 199 3.53 -12.12 16.38
C ALA A 199 3.44 -13.18 15.27
N GLU A 200 4.54 -13.86 14.98
CA GLU A 200 4.58 -14.93 13.98
C GLU A 200 3.66 -16.10 14.34
N LYS A 201 3.65 -16.51 15.62
CA LYS A 201 2.79 -17.60 16.13
C LYS A 201 1.30 -17.26 16.11
N SER A 202 0.94 -15.97 16.14
CA SER A 202 -0.46 -15.53 16.12
C SER A 202 -1.13 -15.60 14.75
N LEU A 203 -0.35 -15.78 13.68
CA LEU A 203 -0.84 -15.76 12.30
C LEU A 203 -1.56 -17.06 11.94
N GLN A 204 -2.68 -16.92 11.22
CA GLN A 204 -3.51 -18.03 10.75
C GLN A 204 -3.52 -18.08 9.22
N VAL A 205 -2.35 -17.94 8.61
CA VAL A 205 -2.21 -17.84 7.16
C VAL A 205 -1.62 -19.10 6.53
N ASP A 206 -1.85 -19.24 5.23
CA ASP A 206 -1.21 -20.30 4.45
C ASP A 206 0.32 -20.17 4.48
N GLN A 207 0.97 -21.19 5.03
CA GLN A 207 2.43 -21.32 5.15
C GLN A 207 3.07 -21.94 3.90
N GLY A 208 2.28 -22.49 2.98
CA GLY A 208 2.73 -23.13 1.75
C GLY A 208 3.30 -22.15 0.72
N VAL A 209 2.77 -20.91 0.68
CA VAL A 209 3.33 -19.84 -0.15
C VAL A 209 4.50 -19.19 0.60
N ARG A 210 5.71 -19.58 0.20
CA ARG A 210 6.95 -19.27 0.92
C ARG A 210 7.44 -17.83 0.67
N PRO A 211 8.19 -17.24 1.62
CA PRO A 211 8.92 -16.00 1.40
C PRO A 211 9.85 -16.09 0.19
N VAL A 212 10.09 -14.95 -0.45
CA VAL A 212 11.03 -14.81 -1.56
C VAL A 212 12.46 -14.62 -1.04
N ASP A 213 13.46 -15.01 -1.82
CA ASP A 213 14.89 -14.90 -1.48
C ASP A 213 15.60 -13.74 -2.19
N TRP A 214 15.03 -13.23 -3.28
CA TRP A 214 15.60 -12.19 -4.12
C TRP A 214 15.35 -10.76 -3.61
N LEU A 215 14.39 -10.56 -2.69
CA LEU A 215 14.13 -9.28 -2.02
C LEU A 215 14.34 -9.38 -0.51
N ARG A 216 15.01 -8.37 0.05
CA ARG A 216 15.05 -8.15 1.50
C ARG A 216 14.04 -7.07 1.88
N PRO A 217 13.20 -7.27 2.90
CA PRO A 217 12.26 -6.25 3.37
C PRO A 217 12.94 -5.12 4.17
N GLY A 218 12.23 -4.00 4.30
CA GLY A 218 12.56 -2.85 5.13
C GLY A 218 13.07 -1.63 4.35
N PRO A 219 12.97 -0.41 4.92
CA PRO A 219 13.29 0.84 4.21
C PRO A 219 14.70 0.90 3.62
N LYS A 220 15.72 0.46 4.38
CA LYS A 220 17.11 0.43 3.88
C LYS A 220 17.31 -0.50 2.68
N ALA A 221 16.54 -1.58 2.59
CA ALA A 221 16.60 -2.46 1.43
C ALA A 221 15.89 -1.83 0.23
N ALA A 222 14.76 -1.16 0.45
CA ALA A 222 14.08 -0.37 -0.56
C ALA A 222 15.01 0.69 -1.19
N ASP A 223 15.76 1.42 -0.35
CA ASP A 223 16.73 2.43 -0.82
C ASP A 223 17.80 1.84 -1.74
N ARG A 224 18.31 0.64 -1.42
CA ARG A 224 19.29 -0.07 -2.26
C ARG A 224 18.68 -0.53 -3.59
N VAL A 225 17.43 -0.98 -3.58
CA VAL A 225 16.71 -1.36 -4.79
C VAL A 225 16.48 -0.15 -5.69
N LEU A 226 16.06 0.99 -5.11
CA LEU A 226 15.93 2.26 -5.82
C LEU A 226 17.27 2.71 -6.41
N ALA A 227 18.34 2.75 -5.61
CA ALA A 227 19.67 3.12 -6.09
C ALA A 227 20.11 2.25 -7.27
N GLY A 228 19.95 0.93 -7.15
CA GLY A 228 20.27 -0.01 -8.23
C GLY A 228 19.41 0.17 -9.49
N PHE A 229 18.16 0.61 -9.36
CA PHE A 229 17.30 0.99 -10.48
C PHE A 229 17.80 2.28 -11.15
N LEU A 230 18.05 3.33 -10.37
CA LEU A 230 18.52 4.62 -10.86
C LEU A 230 19.86 4.52 -11.60
N GLU A 231 20.78 3.69 -11.11
CA GLU A 231 22.11 3.53 -11.68
C GLU A 231 22.13 2.70 -12.97
N ARG A 232 21.27 1.68 -13.08
CA ARG A 232 21.43 0.63 -14.11
C ARG A 232 20.24 0.46 -15.05
N LYS A 233 19.04 0.90 -14.65
CA LYS A 233 17.78 0.52 -15.32
C LYS A 233 16.94 1.71 -15.77
N LEU A 234 17.02 2.84 -15.07
CA LEU A 234 16.22 4.03 -15.41
C LEU A 234 16.43 4.46 -16.86
N SER A 235 17.67 4.48 -17.35
CA SER A 235 18.03 4.91 -18.70
C SER A 235 17.39 4.11 -19.84
N ILE A 236 16.97 2.86 -19.58
CA ILE A 236 16.30 1.99 -20.56
C ILE A 236 14.80 1.81 -20.25
N TYR A 237 14.30 2.39 -19.17
CA TYR A 237 12.96 2.12 -18.64
C TYR A 237 11.85 2.44 -19.64
N ASP A 238 11.92 3.59 -20.31
CA ASP A 238 10.93 4.01 -21.31
C ASP A 238 10.80 3.03 -22.48
N GLN A 239 11.93 2.47 -22.92
CA GLN A 239 11.99 1.56 -24.07
C GLN A 239 11.73 0.09 -23.70
N LYS A 240 12.06 -0.31 -22.46
CA LYS A 240 12.15 -1.72 -22.07
C LYS A 240 11.20 -2.16 -20.95
N SER A 241 10.48 -1.24 -20.30
CA SER A 241 9.53 -1.59 -19.21
C SER A 241 8.37 -2.50 -19.63
N ASN A 242 8.07 -2.61 -20.93
CA ASN A 242 7.07 -3.53 -21.47
C ASN A 242 7.65 -4.89 -21.92
N ASP A 243 8.97 -5.06 -21.90
CA ASP A 243 9.63 -6.31 -22.30
C ASP A 243 9.92 -7.17 -21.06
N PRO A 244 9.16 -8.27 -20.82
CA PRO A 244 9.35 -9.11 -19.65
C PRO A 244 10.72 -9.77 -19.55
N ASN A 245 11.52 -9.76 -20.63
CA ASN A 245 12.87 -10.34 -20.64
C ASN A 245 13.99 -9.32 -20.38
N ALA A 246 13.67 -8.02 -20.26
CA ALA A 246 14.69 -6.96 -20.26
C ALA A 246 15.17 -6.52 -18.86
N ASP A 247 14.61 -7.08 -17.78
CA ASP A 247 14.86 -6.67 -16.37
C ASP A 247 14.92 -5.13 -16.19
N ALA A 248 14.00 -4.42 -16.82
CA ALA A 248 14.01 -2.95 -16.86
C ALA A 248 13.20 -2.30 -15.72
N LEU A 249 12.39 -3.07 -14.98
CA LEU A 249 11.53 -2.53 -13.93
C LEU A 249 12.32 -2.17 -12.66
N SER A 250 11.75 -1.26 -11.86
CA SER A 250 12.36 -0.81 -10.60
C SER A 250 12.35 -1.86 -9.49
N ASN A 251 11.42 -2.82 -9.57
CA ASN A 251 11.14 -3.81 -8.51
C ASN A 251 10.77 -3.19 -7.16
N LEU A 252 10.25 -1.95 -7.16
CA LEU A 252 9.89 -1.22 -5.95
C LEU A 252 8.50 -1.56 -5.40
N SER A 253 7.61 -2.16 -6.20
CA SER A 253 6.20 -2.33 -5.82
C SER A 253 5.96 -3.04 -4.48
N PRO A 254 6.72 -4.07 -4.06
CA PRO A 254 6.57 -4.63 -2.71
C PRO A 254 6.87 -3.62 -1.59
N TYR A 255 7.90 -2.78 -1.77
CA TYR A 255 8.26 -1.75 -0.79
C TYR A 255 7.26 -0.61 -0.76
N LEU A 256 6.71 -0.24 -1.92
CA LEU A 256 5.67 0.80 -2.00
C LEU A 256 4.37 0.30 -1.37
N HIS A 257 3.95 -0.94 -1.65
CA HIS A 257 2.73 -1.54 -1.08
C HIS A 257 2.72 -1.53 0.46
N PHE A 258 3.77 -2.06 1.09
CA PHE A 258 3.91 -2.04 2.55
C PHE A 258 4.34 -0.66 3.10
N GLY A 259 4.49 0.35 2.25
CA GLY A 259 4.92 1.68 2.63
C GLY A 259 6.30 1.72 3.30
N GLN A 260 7.16 0.75 3.00
CA GLN A 260 8.56 0.71 3.44
C GLN A 260 9.42 1.75 2.69
N MET A 261 8.94 2.26 1.55
CA MET A 261 9.48 3.44 0.86
C MET A 261 8.33 4.37 0.45
N ALA A 262 8.50 5.67 0.67
CA ALA A 262 7.57 6.66 0.16
C ALA A 262 7.62 6.71 -1.38
N PRO A 263 6.51 6.60 -2.10
CA PRO A 263 6.53 6.80 -3.54
C PRO A 263 6.98 8.22 -3.94
N GLN A 264 6.68 9.21 -3.10
CA GLN A 264 7.19 10.58 -3.25
C GLN A 264 8.72 10.64 -3.16
N ARG A 265 9.36 9.86 -2.27
CA ARG A 265 10.84 9.74 -2.21
C ARG A 265 11.38 9.20 -3.53
N ALA A 266 10.85 8.09 -4.02
CA ALA A 266 11.30 7.50 -5.29
C ALA A 266 11.17 8.50 -6.46
N ALA A 267 10.07 9.25 -6.52
CA ALA A 267 9.86 10.28 -7.52
C ALA A 267 10.86 11.45 -7.39
N LEU A 268 11.14 11.93 -6.17
CA LEU A 268 12.13 12.99 -5.93
C LEU A 268 13.54 12.56 -6.37
N GLU A 269 13.96 11.34 -6.05
CA GLU A 269 15.26 10.82 -6.46
C GLU A 269 15.38 10.71 -7.99
N VAL A 270 14.33 10.23 -8.68
CA VAL A 270 14.29 10.19 -10.15
C VAL A 270 14.35 11.60 -10.76
N GLN A 271 13.62 12.56 -10.19
CA GLN A 271 13.65 13.95 -10.68
C GLN A 271 15.06 14.55 -10.54
N ALA A 272 15.74 14.28 -9.43
CA ALA A 272 17.06 14.80 -9.11
C ALA A 272 18.20 14.21 -9.95
N ARG A 273 17.98 13.08 -10.64
CA ARG A 273 18.99 12.45 -11.50
C ARG A 273 19.50 13.40 -12.58
N THR A 274 20.78 13.34 -12.90
CA THR A 274 21.37 14.01 -14.07
C THR A 274 21.88 12.95 -15.05
N GLY A 275 21.88 13.25 -16.34
CA GLY A 275 22.35 12.32 -17.39
C GLY A 275 21.30 11.35 -17.95
N ASP A 276 20.24 11.05 -17.21
CA ASP A 276 19.11 10.27 -17.72
C ASP A 276 18.19 11.12 -18.61
N SER A 277 17.62 10.51 -19.66
CA SER A 277 16.73 11.21 -20.61
C SER A 277 15.44 11.68 -19.94
N PHE A 278 14.85 12.76 -20.47
CA PHE A 278 13.55 13.24 -20.01
C PHE A 278 12.47 12.15 -20.13
N GLN A 279 12.50 11.40 -21.23
CA GLN A 279 11.57 10.33 -21.55
C GLN A 279 11.64 9.17 -20.53
N ALA A 280 12.85 8.74 -20.16
CA ALA A 280 13.06 7.72 -19.14
C ALA A 280 12.46 8.12 -17.79
N LYS A 281 12.73 9.37 -17.36
CA LYS A 281 12.20 9.90 -16.10
C LYS A 281 10.68 10.03 -16.13
N GLU A 282 10.11 10.64 -17.17
CA GLU A 282 8.66 10.84 -17.31
C GLU A 282 7.93 9.50 -17.38
N ALA A 283 8.49 8.50 -18.06
CA ALA A 283 7.89 7.17 -18.12
C ALA A 283 7.77 6.55 -16.72
N PHE A 284 8.80 6.68 -15.88
CA PHE A 284 8.73 6.22 -14.50
C PHE A 284 7.80 7.08 -13.63
N LEU A 285 7.87 8.41 -13.75
CA LEU A 285 7.05 9.36 -12.99
C LEU A 285 5.55 9.21 -13.30
N GLU A 286 5.18 8.90 -14.55
CA GLU A 286 3.80 8.58 -14.93
C GLU A 286 3.30 7.32 -14.20
N GLN A 287 4.13 6.27 -14.11
CA GLN A 287 3.72 5.04 -13.42
C GLN A 287 3.64 5.24 -11.91
N VAL A 288 4.71 5.79 -11.31
CA VAL A 288 4.75 5.96 -9.87
C VAL A 288 3.71 6.98 -9.46
N ILE A 289 3.62 8.20 -10.02
CA ILE A 289 2.67 9.21 -9.54
C ILE A 289 1.28 9.00 -10.14
N ILE A 290 1.13 9.09 -11.47
CA ILE A 290 -0.18 9.24 -12.11
C ILE A 290 -0.99 7.95 -12.05
N ARG A 291 -0.40 6.81 -12.41
CA ARG A 291 -1.12 5.52 -12.43
C ARG A 291 -1.44 5.03 -11.03
N ARG A 292 -0.50 5.17 -10.09
CA ARG A 292 -0.71 4.77 -8.69
C ARG A 292 -1.78 5.61 -8.00
N GLU A 293 -1.74 6.93 -8.14
CA GLU A 293 -2.71 7.81 -7.49
C GLU A 293 -4.09 7.74 -8.17
N LEU A 294 -4.16 7.36 -9.45
CA LEU A 294 -5.42 6.98 -10.11
C LEU A 294 -6.05 5.76 -9.45
N ALA A 295 -5.25 4.77 -9.07
CA ALA A 295 -5.77 3.56 -8.44
C ALA A 295 -6.37 3.86 -7.05
N ASP A 296 -5.68 4.67 -6.25
CA ASP A 296 -6.20 5.17 -4.98
C ASP A 296 -7.47 6.01 -5.18
N ASN A 297 -7.51 6.88 -6.21
CA ASN A 297 -8.70 7.65 -6.55
C ASN A 297 -9.90 6.75 -6.93
N PHE A 298 -9.67 5.69 -7.70
CA PHE A 298 -10.72 4.74 -8.06
C PHE A 298 -11.27 4.03 -6.82
N CYS A 299 -10.41 3.43 -5.99
CA CYS A 299 -10.86 2.71 -4.80
C CYS A 299 -11.51 3.62 -3.75
N TRP A 300 -11.07 4.88 -3.66
CA TRP A 300 -11.66 5.87 -2.76
C TRP A 300 -13.10 6.26 -3.14
N HIS A 301 -13.36 6.45 -4.43
CA HIS A 301 -14.66 6.91 -4.92
C HIS A 301 -15.61 5.77 -5.31
N ASN A 302 -15.11 4.55 -5.46
CA ASN A 302 -15.89 3.39 -5.88
C ASN A 302 -15.96 2.32 -4.79
N PRO A 303 -17.03 2.23 -3.98
CA PRO A 303 -17.13 1.24 -2.91
C PRO A 303 -17.22 -0.21 -3.41
N ARG A 304 -17.42 -0.41 -4.72
CA ARG A 304 -17.53 -1.69 -5.42
C ARG A 304 -16.30 -1.97 -6.29
N TYR A 305 -15.15 -1.36 -5.97
CA TYR A 305 -13.91 -1.41 -6.76
C TYR A 305 -13.41 -2.82 -7.11
N ASP A 306 -13.82 -3.84 -6.36
CA ASP A 306 -13.41 -5.24 -6.48
C ASP A 306 -14.48 -6.15 -7.12
N SER A 307 -15.43 -5.57 -7.86
CA SER A 307 -16.56 -6.32 -8.43
C SER A 307 -16.96 -5.82 -9.82
N PHE A 308 -17.75 -6.63 -10.53
CA PHE A 308 -18.33 -6.27 -11.82
C PHE A 308 -19.13 -4.95 -11.77
N ASP A 309 -19.87 -4.72 -10.67
CA ASP A 309 -20.66 -3.52 -10.46
C ASP A 309 -19.82 -2.25 -10.22
N GLY A 310 -18.50 -2.41 -10.06
CA GLY A 310 -17.52 -1.33 -10.01
C GLY A 310 -17.01 -0.88 -11.39
N LEU A 311 -17.27 -1.66 -12.46
CA LEU A 311 -16.86 -1.31 -13.81
C LEU A 311 -17.66 -0.11 -14.35
N SER A 312 -17.11 0.59 -15.34
CA SER A 312 -17.87 1.61 -16.08
C SER A 312 -19.06 1.00 -16.82
N GLU A 313 -20.15 1.76 -16.96
CA GLU A 313 -21.40 1.29 -17.59
C GLU A 313 -21.21 0.69 -18.99
N TRP A 314 -20.38 1.31 -19.85
CA TRP A 314 -20.13 0.78 -21.20
C TRP A 314 -19.46 -0.60 -21.15
N ALA A 315 -18.58 -0.84 -20.17
CA ALA A 315 -17.87 -2.10 -19.99
C ALA A 315 -18.84 -3.18 -19.47
N GLN A 316 -19.71 -2.82 -18.52
CA GLN A 316 -20.77 -3.72 -18.06
C GLN A 316 -21.69 -4.11 -19.22
N ASN A 317 -22.13 -3.15 -20.04
CA ASN A 317 -23.04 -3.38 -21.17
C ASN A 317 -22.43 -4.30 -22.24
N THR A 318 -21.17 -4.08 -22.63
CA THR A 318 -20.52 -4.97 -23.61
C THR A 318 -20.32 -6.37 -23.04
N LEU A 319 -19.85 -6.50 -21.79
CA LEU A 319 -19.66 -7.80 -21.15
C LEU A 319 -20.99 -8.55 -20.99
N ASN A 320 -22.08 -7.85 -20.64
CA ASN A 320 -23.43 -8.40 -20.56
C ASN A 320 -23.92 -8.93 -21.92
N THR A 321 -23.64 -8.19 -22.99
CA THR A 321 -24.02 -8.59 -24.35
C THR A 321 -23.35 -9.90 -24.77
N HIS A 322 -22.10 -10.11 -24.35
CA HIS A 322 -21.28 -11.26 -24.71
C HIS A 322 -21.32 -12.42 -23.68
N ARG A 323 -22.26 -12.40 -22.71
CA ARG A 323 -22.36 -13.44 -21.68
C ARG A 323 -22.63 -14.84 -22.24
N SER A 324 -23.37 -14.93 -23.34
CA SER A 324 -23.77 -16.22 -23.92
C SER A 324 -22.81 -16.74 -24.99
N ASP A 325 -21.77 -15.99 -25.34
CA ASP A 325 -20.82 -16.45 -26.36
C ASP A 325 -20.09 -17.72 -25.85
N PRO A 326 -19.86 -18.74 -26.69
CA PRO A 326 -19.10 -19.90 -26.28
C PRO A 326 -17.67 -19.51 -25.91
N ARG A 327 -17.15 -20.01 -24.78
CA ARG A 327 -15.76 -19.78 -24.38
C ARG A 327 -14.84 -20.78 -25.07
N PRO A 328 -13.64 -20.38 -25.52
CA PRO A 328 -12.71 -21.29 -26.18
C PRO A 328 -12.15 -22.36 -25.23
N ALA A 329 -12.10 -22.05 -23.93
CA ALA A 329 -11.77 -22.96 -22.84
C ALA A 329 -12.48 -22.49 -21.56
N LEU A 330 -12.63 -23.40 -20.59
CA LEU A 330 -13.07 -23.08 -19.24
C LEU A 330 -12.11 -23.76 -18.27
N TYR A 331 -11.48 -22.97 -17.40
CA TYR A 331 -10.59 -23.47 -16.36
C TYR A 331 -11.18 -23.21 -14.99
N SER A 332 -11.06 -24.21 -14.12
CA SER A 332 -11.31 -24.04 -12.69
C SER A 332 -10.24 -23.14 -12.06
N LEU A 333 -10.55 -22.56 -10.90
CA LEU A 333 -9.56 -21.83 -10.10
C LEU A 333 -8.32 -22.68 -9.81
N HIS A 334 -8.51 -23.98 -9.53
CA HIS A 334 -7.42 -24.90 -9.26
C HIS A 334 -6.48 -25.09 -10.46
N GLU A 335 -7.03 -25.24 -11.66
CA GLU A 335 -6.22 -25.35 -12.89
C GLU A 335 -5.45 -24.06 -13.17
N LEU A 336 -6.10 -22.89 -13.03
CA LEU A 336 -5.45 -21.59 -13.18
C LEU A 336 -4.35 -21.40 -12.13
N GLU A 337 -4.63 -21.67 -10.85
CA GLU A 337 -3.68 -21.49 -9.75
C GLU A 337 -2.41 -22.34 -9.93
N ASN A 338 -2.57 -23.55 -10.48
CA ASN A 338 -1.47 -24.51 -10.71
C ASN A 338 -0.86 -24.44 -12.12
N SER A 339 -1.15 -23.38 -12.89
CA SER A 339 -0.59 -23.18 -14.24
C SER A 339 -0.89 -24.33 -15.20
N VAL A 340 -2.10 -24.88 -15.12
CA VAL A 340 -2.58 -26.00 -15.96
C VAL A 340 -3.51 -25.48 -17.04
N THR A 341 -2.96 -24.65 -17.94
CA THR A 341 -3.67 -24.20 -19.14
C THR A 341 -2.99 -24.68 -20.41
N HIS A 342 -3.68 -24.58 -21.54
CA HIS A 342 -3.10 -24.86 -22.85
C HIS A 342 -2.05 -23.81 -23.28
N ASP A 343 -2.09 -22.62 -22.69
CA ASP A 343 -1.24 -21.50 -23.07
C ASP A 343 0.01 -21.45 -22.18
N GLN A 344 1.14 -21.85 -22.77
CA GLN A 344 2.43 -21.89 -22.07
C GLN A 344 2.91 -20.51 -21.60
N LEU A 345 2.54 -19.43 -22.31
CA LEU A 345 2.90 -18.08 -21.91
C LEU A 345 2.11 -17.65 -20.67
N TRP A 346 0.83 -18.00 -20.60
CA TRP A 346 0.01 -17.77 -19.41
C TRP A 346 0.52 -18.56 -18.21
N ASN A 347 0.85 -19.84 -18.40
CA ASN A 347 1.43 -20.69 -17.37
C ASN A 347 2.77 -20.11 -16.86
N ALA A 348 3.61 -19.56 -17.75
CA ALA A 348 4.87 -18.91 -17.35
C ALA A 348 4.63 -17.66 -16.48
N ALA A 349 3.64 -16.83 -16.83
CA ALA A 349 3.27 -15.66 -16.03
C ALA A 349 2.74 -16.05 -14.64
N GLN A 350 1.83 -17.02 -14.58
CA GLN A 350 1.29 -17.56 -13.32
C GLN A 350 2.41 -18.18 -12.46
N ASN A 351 3.33 -18.91 -13.07
CA ASN A 351 4.49 -19.47 -12.38
C ASN A 351 5.39 -18.39 -11.81
N GLN A 352 5.68 -17.31 -12.55
CA GLN A 352 6.46 -16.18 -12.05
C GLN A 352 5.82 -15.56 -10.81
N MET A 353 4.51 -15.29 -10.86
CA MET A 353 3.78 -14.79 -9.69
C MET A 353 3.90 -15.75 -8.49
N SER A 354 3.71 -17.05 -8.75
CA SER A 354 3.70 -18.08 -7.71
C SER A 354 5.06 -18.28 -7.08
N SER A 355 6.15 -18.25 -7.85
CA SER A 355 7.52 -18.48 -7.36
C SER A 355 8.19 -17.21 -6.84
N GLU A 356 8.14 -16.12 -7.60
CA GLU A 356 8.88 -14.88 -7.32
C GLU A 356 8.07 -13.89 -6.49
N GLY A 357 6.76 -14.10 -6.35
CA GLY A 357 5.87 -13.16 -5.65
C GLY A 357 5.77 -11.79 -6.33
N LYS A 358 6.18 -11.72 -7.60
CA LYS A 358 6.13 -10.51 -8.44
C LYS A 358 6.01 -10.87 -9.92
N MET A 359 4.81 -10.89 -10.49
CA MET A 359 4.66 -11.01 -11.94
C MET A 359 5.10 -9.72 -12.65
N HIS A 360 5.75 -9.84 -13.82
CA HIS A 360 6.09 -8.69 -14.65
C HIS A 360 4.83 -7.89 -15.04
N GLY A 361 4.87 -6.56 -14.92
CA GLY A 361 3.67 -5.69 -15.08
C GLY A 361 2.98 -5.84 -16.44
N TYR A 362 3.75 -6.01 -17.52
CA TYR A 362 3.17 -6.27 -18.84
C TYR A 362 2.42 -7.61 -18.90
N MET A 363 2.95 -8.64 -18.21
CA MET A 363 2.34 -9.96 -18.17
C MET A 363 1.08 -9.99 -17.31
N ARG A 364 0.96 -9.15 -16.27
CA ARG A 364 -0.27 -9.03 -15.47
C ARG A 364 -1.49 -8.67 -16.32
N MET A 365 -1.34 -7.73 -17.25
CA MET A 365 -2.43 -7.34 -18.17
C MET A 365 -2.87 -8.51 -19.06
N TYR A 366 -1.92 -9.23 -19.65
CA TYR A 366 -2.22 -10.40 -20.49
C TYR A 366 -2.85 -11.52 -19.65
N TRP A 367 -2.27 -11.81 -18.49
CA TRP A 367 -2.73 -12.84 -17.56
C TRP A 367 -4.17 -12.63 -17.12
N ALA A 368 -4.54 -11.42 -16.68
CA ALA A 368 -5.89 -11.11 -16.22
C ALA A 368 -6.92 -11.17 -17.36
N LYS A 369 -6.54 -10.71 -18.56
CA LYS A 369 -7.41 -10.79 -19.75
C LYS A 369 -7.71 -12.23 -20.16
N LYS A 370 -6.74 -13.14 -20.01
CA LYS A 370 -6.95 -14.56 -20.30
C LYS A 370 -7.85 -15.24 -19.27
N ILE A 371 -7.80 -14.83 -18.00
CA ILE A 371 -8.77 -15.30 -17.00
C ILE A 371 -10.21 -14.95 -17.44
N LEU A 372 -10.44 -13.72 -17.93
CA LEU A 372 -11.76 -13.34 -18.48
C LEU A 372 -12.18 -14.19 -19.69
N GLU A 373 -11.24 -14.54 -20.56
CA GLU A 373 -11.51 -15.36 -21.74
C GLU A 373 -11.84 -16.82 -21.40
N TRP A 374 -11.31 -17.33 -20.28
CA TRP A 374 -11.38 -18.76 -19.91
C TRP A 374 -12.16 -19.06 -18.63
N THR A 375 -13.06 -18.15 -18.23
CA THR A 375 -13.99 -18.34 -17.12
C THR A 375 -15.44 -18.17 -17.58
N GLU A 376 -16.37 -18.65 -16.78
CA GLU A 376 -17.79 -18.70 -17.13
C GLU A 376 -18.41 -17.31 -17.25
N SER A 377 -17.95 -16.36 -16.43
CA SER A 377 -18.48 -15.00 -16.40
C SER A 377 -17.43 -13.96 -15.99
N PRO A 378 -17.66 -12.67 -16.29
CA PRO A 378 -16.80 -11.58 -15.82
C PRO A 378 -16.67 -11.51 -14.30
N GLU A 379 -17.72 -11.83 -13.55
CA GLU A 379 -17.69 -11.88 -12.09
C GLU A 379 -16.73 -12.96 -11.58
N GLN A 380 -16.80 -14.16 -12.17
CA GLN A 380 -15.89 -15.25 -11.84
C GLN A 380 -14.45 -14.87 -12.22
N ALA A 381 -14.26 -14.23 -13.38
CA ALA A 381 -12.97 -13.75 -13.82
C ALA A 381 -12.32 -12.77 -12.83
N ILE A 382 -13.08 -11.75 -12.41
CA ILE A 382 -12.64 -10.76 -11.41
C ILE A 382 -12.32 -11.47 -10.09
N SER A 383 -13.22 -12.35 -9.62
CA SER A 383 -13.02 -13.08 -8.37
C SER A 383 -11.74 -13.93 -8.40
N PHE A 384 -11.47 -14.63 -9.50
CA PHE A 384 -10.28 -15.48 -9.63
C PHE A 384 -9.00 -14.63 -9.75
N ALA A 385 -9.04 -13.57 -10.56
CA ALA A 385 -7.90 -12.67 -10.72
C ALA A 385 -7.53 -11.99 -9.40
N VAL A 386 -8.51 -11.46 -8.67
CA VAL A 386 -8.31 -10.84 -7.35
C VAL A 386 -7.76 -11.85 -6.37
N TYR A 387 -8.34 -13.06 -6.27
CA TYR A 387 -7.86 -14.09 -5.37
C TYR A 387 -6.39 -14.46 -5.65
N LEU A 388 -6.03 -14.73 -6.91
CA LEU A 388 -4.67 -15.14 -7.27
C LEU A 388 -3.66 -14.01 -7.03
N ASN A 389 -4.01 -12.77 -7.40
CA ASN A 389 -3.18 -11.60 -7.13
C ASN A 389 -2.96 -11.41 -5.61
N ASP A 390 -4.04 -11.40 -4.84
CA ASP A 390 -4.01 -11.14 -3.40
C ASP A 390 -3.40 -12.30 -2.59
N ARG A 391 -3.29 -13.49 -3.17
CA ARG A 391 -2.62 -14.63 -2.55
C ARG A 391 -1.12 -14.66 -2.82
N TYR A 392 -0.68 -14.41 -4.05
CA TYR A 392 0.70 -14.69 -4.45
C TYR A 392 1.59 -13.44 -4.57
N GLU A 393 1.04 -12.31 -4.98
CA GLU A 393 1.81 -11.09 -5.19
C GLU A 393 2.23 -10.47 -3.86
N LEU A 394 3.50 -10.07 -3.74
CA LEU A 394 3.96 -9.27 -2.60
C LEU A 394 3.34 -7.87 -2.58
N ASP A 395 2.93 -7.36 -3.74
CA ASP A 395 2.31 -6.05 -3.93
C ASP A 395 0.79 -6.11 -4.24
N GLY A 396 0.16 -7.27 -4.05
CA GLY A 396 -1.30 -7.45 -4.10
C GLY A 396 -2.02 -6.88 -2.88
N ARG A 397 -3.35 -7.07 -2.78
CA ARG A 397 -4.21 -6.49 -1.72
C ARG A 397 -4.08 -4.98 -1.65
N ASP A 398 -4.01 -4.38 -2.82
CA ASP A 398 -3.62 -2.99 -3.01
C ASP A 398 -4.56 -2.35 -4.03
N ALA A 399 -4.81 -1.05 -3.90
CA ALA A 399 -5.61 -0.30 -4.86
C ALA A 399 -5.11 -0.51 -6.30
N ASN A 400 -3.79 -0.61 -6.49
CA ASN A 400 -3.19 -0.88 -7.80
C ASN A 400 -3.57 -2.26 -8.36
N GLY A 401 -3.73 -3.26 -7.49
CA GLY A 401 -4.14 -4.61 -7.87
C GLY A 401 -5.62 -4.70 -8.24
N TYR A 402 -6.51 -4.00 -7.52
CA TYR A 402 -7.95 -3.99 -7.85
C TYR A 402 -8.26 -3.23 -9.15
N VAL A 403 -7.43 -2.24 -9.50
CA VAL A 403 -7.65 -1.35 -10.65
C VAL A 403 -6.97 -1.84 -11.93
N GLY A 404 -5.82 -2.52 -11.79
CA GLY A 404 -5.09 -3.12 -12.91
C GLY A 404 -5.79 -4.36 -13.44
#